data_AF-A0A965YEY7-F1
#
_entry.id   AF-A0A965YEY7-F1
#
_cell.length_a   1.000
_cell.length_b   1.000
_cell.length_c   1.000
_cell.angle_alpha   90.00
_cell.angle_beta   90.00
_cell.angle_gamma   90.00
#
_symmetry.space_group_name_H-M   'P 1'
#
loop_
_entity.id
_entity.type
_entity.pdbx_description
1 polymer ?
#
loop_
_entity_poly.entity_id
_entity_poly.type
_entity_poly.pdbx_seq_one_letter_code
_entity_poly.pdbx_strand_id
1 'polypeptide(L)'
;MKYHRFALFLLLFPLISCGCEQPSAILHDVFAQTDSTPPILLRYEAVNKRVAVLTFDEPLDADAIALQCNYKDIQSVSVSSETVTICLEEDLILGQGVPLEGRVSDKRGNSNRFSLTLWARNQNPPTLLINEFTTKGSDANPDRVELLVTSRGNLAGITLYAGRDGVYTDRYIFADRMVERGAYLVVHFSKGTQEENVLASELQAGLGSNNGCLSLARSPEWESPLLDAVVWGNHTTTTHDGFGSEDLASNVSFLAQHNQWNSLKSEGSIDSTQSTATRSFCREGGKDTNSKEDWYICATKEATFGSENSDKRHTP
;
A
#
# COMPACT_ATOMS: atom_id res chain seq x y z
N MET A 1 5.13 2.52 -95.07
CA MET A 1 4.36 3.60 -94.42
C MET A 1 3.15 3.00 -93.72
N LYS A 2 3.08 3.21 -92.39
CA LYS A 2 1.89 3.29 -91.51
C LYS A 2 1.04 2.01 -91.33
N TYR A 3 1.11 1.31 -90.17
CA TYR A 3 0.50 1.62 -88.85
C TYR A 3 -1.04 1.49 -88.88
N HIS A 4 -1.79 0.85 -87.97
CA HIS A 4 -1.54 0.25 -86.65
C HIS A 4 -2.67 -0.76 -86.37
N ARG A 5 -2.32 -1.91 -85.75
CA ARG A 5 -3.28 -2.79 -85.05
C ARG A 5 -3.39 -2.32 -83.61
N PHE A 6 -4.63 -2.16 -83.14
CA PHE A 6 -4.95 -1.95 -81.72
C PHE A 6 -4.52 -3.19 -80.92
N ALA A 7 -3.50 -3.03 -80.08
CA ALA A 7 -3.09 -4.03 -79.10
C ALA A 7 -3.35 -3.47 -77.69
N LEU A 8 -4.16 -4.23 -76.95
CA LEU A 8 -4.51 -4.10 -75.55
C LEU A 8 -3.24 -3.94 -74.70
N PHE A 9 -2.98 -2.75 -74.16
CA PHE A 9 -1.89 -2.54 -73.20
C PHE A 9 -2.38 -2.92 -71.80
N LEU A 10 -1.93 -4.09 -71.33
CA LEU A 10 -1.96 -4.49 -69.93
C LEU A 10 -1.09 -3.54 -69.12
N LEU A 11 -1.70 -2.77 -68.23
CA LEU A 11 -1.03 -1.98 -67.20
C LEU A 11 -0.59 -2.91 -66.06
N LEU A 12 0.68 -3.31 -66.07
CA LEU A 12 1.35 -3.95 -64.93
C LEU A 12 2.13 -2.88 -64.16
N PHE A 13 1.51 -2.35 -63.10
CA PHE A 13 2.21 -1.60 -62.05
C PHE A 13 2.99 -2.59 -61.17
N PRO A 14 4.31 -2.46 -60.97
CA PRO A 14 4.98 -3.16 -59.90
C PRO A 14 4.71 -2.42 -58.58
N LEU A 15 3.93 -3.06 -57.70
CA LEU A 15 3.83 -2.72 -56.29
C LEU A 15 5.21 -2.92 -55.65
N ILE A 16 5.97 -1.84 -55.50
CA ILE A 16 7.12 -1.80 -54.59
C ILE A 16 6.53 -1.77 -53.18
N SER A 17 6.35 -2.96 -52.61
CA SER A 17 6.13 -3.13 -51.19
C SER A 17 7.39 -2.70 -50.45
N CYS A 18 7.29 -1.62 -49.68
CA CYS A 18 8.18 -1.41 -48.53
C CYS A 18 7.96 -2.57 -47.56
N GLY A 19 8.74 -3.63 -47.72
CA GLY A 19 8.88 -4.64 -46.69
C GLY A 19 9.59 -4.00 -45.50
N CYS A 20 8.86 -3.70 -44.43
CA CYS A 20 9.47 -3.60 -43.12
C CYS A 20 10.16 -4.95 -42.87
N GLU A 21 11.49 -4.97 -42.83
CA GLU A 21 12.26 -6.11 -42.34
C GLU A 21 11.84 -6.34 -40.88
N GLN A 22 10.86 -7.20 -40.67
CA GLN A 22 10.70 -7.83 -39.38
C GLN A 22 11.86 -8.81 -39.23
N PRO A 23 12.68 -8.71 -38.16
CA PRO A 23 13.70 -9.70 -37.90
C PRO A 23 13.03 -11.09 -37.90
N SER A 24 13.65 -12.02 -38.61
CA SER A 24 13.16 -13.39 -38.72
C SER A 24 12.85 -13.95 -37.33
N ALA A 25 11.63 -14.48 -37.14
CA ALA A 25 11.26 -15.14 -35.90
C ALA A 25 12.28 -16.24 -35.59
N ILE A 26 13.09 -16.04 -34.56
CA ILE A 26 14.05 -17.03 -34.08
C ILE A 26 13.23 -18.12 -33.40
N LEU A 27 13.21 -19.31 -33.98
CA LEU A 27 12.66 -20.51 -33.33
C LEU A 27 13.58 -20.89 -32.17
N HIS A 28 13.17 -20.57 -30.96
CA HIS A 28 13.85 -21.02 -29.75
C HIS A 28 13.46 -22.48 -29.47
N ASP A 29 14.48 -23.33 -29.30
CA ASP A 29 14.27 -24.72 -28.88
C ASP A 29 13.86 -24.75 -27.40
N VAL A 30 12.56 -24.91 -27.16
CA VAL A 30 11.97 -24.97 -25.82
C VAL A 30 12.48 -26.19 -25.03
N PHE A 31 13.04 -27.20 -25.71
CA PHE A 31 13.61 -28.39 -25.09
C PHE A 31 15.11 -28.26 -24.77
N ALA A 32 15.73 -27.14 -25.12
CA ALA A 32 17.15 -26.88 -24.83
C ALA A 32 17.48 -26.68 -23.35
N GLN A 33 16.50 -26.85 -22.44
CA GLN A 33 16.62 -26.52 -20.99
C GLN A 33 17.17 -25.11 -20.75
N THR A 34 16.87 -24.19 -21.67
CA THR A 34 17.19 -22.77 -21.51
C THR A 34 16.17 -22.11 -20.61
N ASP A 35 16.63 -21.13 -19.85
CA ASP A 35 15.77 -20.28 -19.04
C ASP A 35 14.66 -19.64 -19.88
N SER A 36 13.43 -19.90 -19.46
CA SER A 36 12.19 -19.42 -20.07
C SER A 36 11.36 -18.62 -19.06
N THR A 37 11.94 -18.29 -17.91
CA THR A 37 11.27 -17.47 -16.90
C THR A 37 11.48 -15.99 -17.22
N PRO A 38 10.42 -15.16 -17.14
CA PRO A 38 10.56 -13.72 -17.31
C PRO A 38 11.13 -13.07 -16.04
N PRO A 39 11.74 -11.89 -16.15
CA PRO A 39 12.22 -11.15 -14.99
C PRO A 39 11.11 -10.91 -13.96
N ILE A 40 11.43 -11.13 -12.69
CA ILE A 40 10.54 -10.91 -11.56
C ILE A 40 10.93 -9.60 -10.88
N LEU A 41 9.96 -8.69 -10.75
CA LEU A 41 10.15 -7.46 -9.97
C LEU A 41 10.25 -7.85 -8.48
N LEU A 42 11.42 -7.63 -7.89
CA LEU A 42 11.69 -7.92 -6.48
C LEU A 42 11.39 -6.73 -5.58
N ARG A 43 11.65 -5.50 -6.04
CA ARG A 43 11.48 -4.29 -5.23
C ARG A 43 11.36 -3.07 -6.11
N TYR A 44 10.64 -2.06 -5.62
CA TYR A 44 10.71 -0.71 -6.17
C TYR A 44 10.62 0.32 -5.05
N GLU A 45 11.29 1.45 -5.20
CA GLU A 45 11.18 2.58 -4.28
C GLU A 45 11.52 3.91 -4.97
N ALA A 46 10.93 5.00 -4.50
CA ALA A 46 11.46 6.32 -4.82
C ALA A 46 12.66 6.63 -3.90
N VAL A 47 13.83 6.88 -4.48
CA VAL A 47 15.01 7.31 -3.73
C VAL A 47 14.84 8.75 -3.25
N ASN A 48 14.25 9.59 -4.11
CA ASN A 48 13.92 10.98 -3.81
C ASN A 48 12.69 11.42 -4.62
N LYS A 49 12.42 12.72 -4.73
CA LYS A 49 11.24 13.25 -5.43
C LYS A 49 11.24 12.98 -6.94
N ARG A 50 12.38 12.70 -7.57
CA ARG A 50 12.49 12.51 -9.04
C ARG A 50 13.03 11.16 -9.46
N VAL A 51 13.73 10.48 -8.55
CA VAL A 51 14.44 9.24 -8.87
C VAL A 51 13.72 8.07 -8.24
N ALA A 52 13.31 7.11 -9.07
CA ALA A 52 12.80 5.82 -8.66
C ALA A 52 13.71 4.70 -9.13
N VAL A 53 13.78 3.63 -8.34
CA VAL A 53 14.62 2.46 -8.62
C VAL A 53 13.76 1.22 -8.54
N LEU A 54 13.88 0.36 -9.56
CA LEU A 54 13.23 -0.94 -9.64
C LEU A 54 14.34 -2.00 -9.69
N THR A 55 14.20 -3.06 -8.90
CA THR A 55 15.15 -4.18 -8.82
C THR A 55 14.47 -5.46 -9.23
N PHE A 56 15.10 -6.20 -10.13
CA PHE A 56 14.65 -7.49 -10.64
C PHE A 56 15.57 -8.61 -10.16
N ASP A 57 15.15 -9.86 -10.33
CA ASP A 57 15.92 -11.05 -9.94
C ASP A 57 17.02 -11.44 -10.94
N GLU A 58 16.97 -10.89 -12.15
CA GLU A 58 17.93 -11.19 -13.21
C GLU A 58 18.32 -9.97 -14.07
N PRO A 59 19.45 -10.03 -14.82
CA PRO A 59 19.89 -8.94 -15.67
C PRO A 59 18.95 -8.65 -16.85
N LEU A 60 18.62 -7.38 -17.03
CA LEU A 60 17.73 -6.92 -18.08
C LEU A 60 18.48 -6.56 -19.37
N ASP A 61 17.76 -6.62 -20.48
CA ASP A 61 18.16 -6.00 -21.74
C ASP A 61 17.78 -4.51 -21.73
N ALA A 62 18.79 -3.64 -21.84
CA ALA A 62 18.63 -2.20 -21.77
C ALA A 62 17.84 -1.63 -22.96
N ASP A 63 17.87 -2.32 -24.11
CA ASP A 63 17.17 -1.88 -25.33
C ASP A 63 15.71 -2.37 -25.35
N ALA A 64 15.31 -3.24 -24.41
CA ALA A 64 13.99 -3.85 -24.34
C ALA A 64 13.15 -3.38 -23.14
N ILE A 65 13.37 -2.13 -22.69
CA ILE A 65 12.61 -1.49 -21.63
C ILE A 65 11.67 -0.44 -22.20
N ALA A 66 10.39 -0.57 -21.88
CA ALA A 66 9.37 0.45 -22.17
C ALA A 66 8.68 0.82 -20.87
N LEU A 67 8.71 2.11 -20.52
CA LEU A 67 8.11 2.64 -19.29
C LEU A 67 7.17 3.79 -19.63
N GLN A 68 6.08 3.87 -18.91
CA GLN A 68 5.12 4.96 -18.98
C GLN A 68 4.71 5.36 -17.57
N CYS A 69 4.96 6.61 -17.21
CA CYS A 69 4.49 7.19 -15.95
C CYS A 69 3.28 8.07 -16.25
N ASN A 70 2.14 7.76 -15.65
CA ASN A 70 0.94 8.54 -15.90
C ASN A 70 1.10 9.94 -15.28
N TYR A 71 0.76 10.98 -16.04
CA TYR A 71 0.80 12.38 -15.61
C TYR A 71 2.19 12.99 -15.35
N LYS A 72 3.29 12.26 -15.57
CA LYS A 72 4.65 12.77 -15.44
C LYS A 72 5.57 12.22 -16.52
N ASP A 73 6.35 13.07 -17.16
CA ASP A 73 7.30 12.66 -18.18
C ASP A 73 8.57 12.04 -17.56
N ILE A 74 9.09 11.01 -18.23
CA ILE A 74 10.33 10.34 -17.85
C ILE A 74 11.48 11.03 -18.60
N GLN A 75 12.35 11.69 -17.84
CA GLN A 75 13.53 12.38 -18.36
C GLN A 75 14.57 11.38 -18.89
N SER A 76 14.83 10.33 -18.13
CA SER A 76 15.79 9.30 -18.50
C SER A 76 15.53 7.97 -17.78
N VAL A 77 15.97 6.90 -18.44
CA VAL A 77 15.97 5.54 -17.90
C VAL A 77 17.38 5.00 -18.06
N SER A 78 17.95 4.46 -16.99
CA SER A 78 19.25 3.79 -17.03
C SER A 78 19.16 2.40 -16.42
N VAL A 79 19.78 1.43 -17.09
CA VAL A 79 19.77 0.03 -16.67
C VAL A 79 21.17 -0.37 -16.23
N SER A 80 21.26 -0.96 -15.05
CA SER A 80 22.50 -1.52 -14.50
C SER A 80 22.23 -2.94 -14.05
N SER A 81 22.53 -3.91 -14.92
CA SER A 81 22.25 -5.34 -14.70
C SER A 81 20.78 -5.58 -14.36
N GLU A 82 20.47 -5.84 -13.09
CA GLU A 82 19.14 -6.15 -12.54
C GLU A 82 18.34 -4.92 -12.15
N THR A 83 18.92 -3.71 -12.24
CA THR A 83 18.32 -2.49 -11.71
C THR A 83 17.96 -1.50 -12.80
N VAL A 84 16.75 -0.97 -12.75
CA VAL A 84 16.27 0.13 -13.59
C VAL A 84 16.14 1.38 -12.73
N THR A 85 16.87 2.43 -13.10
CA THR A 85 16.74 3.76 -12.49
C THR A 85 15.97 4.66 -13.43
N ILE A 86 14.91 5.27 -12.91
CA ILE A 86 14.02 6.19 -13.62
C ILE A 86 14.22 7.58 -13.05
N CYS A 87 14.50 8.56 -13.91
CA CYS A 87 14.52 9.97 -13.55
C CYS A 87 13.31 10.66 -14.18
N LEU A 88 12.45 11.25 -13.35
CA LEU A 88 11.27 12.00 -13.77
C LEU A 88 11.64 13.46 -14.03
N GLU A 89 10.96 14.09 -14.99
CA GLU A 89 11.14 15.53 -15.27
C GLU A 89 10.63 16.40 -14.11
N GLU A 90 9.53 15.97 -13.49
CA GLU A 90 8.87 16.65 -12.39
C GLU A 90 8.98 15.91 -11.06
N ASP A 91 8.91 16.67 -9.96
CA ASP A 91 8.85 16.12 -8.62
C ASP A 91 7.56 15.31 -8.40
N LEU A 92 7.69 14.12 -7.83
CA LEU A 92 6.64 13.40 -7.14
C LEU A 92 6.17 14.22 -5.93
N ILE A 93 4.86 14.32 -5.78
CA ILE A 93 4.23 15.02 -4.66
C ILE A 93 4.16 14.06 -3.46
N LEU A 94 4.56 14.55 -2.29
CA LEU A 94 4.50 13.78 -1.05
C LEU A 94 3.06 13.37 -0.72
N GLY A 95 2.86 12.09 -0.42
CA GLY A 95 1.54 11.52 -0.13
C GLY A 95 0.64 11.31 -1.34
N GLN A 96 1.14 11.49 -2.57
CA GLN A 96 0.39 11.19 -3.80
C GLN A 96 1.10 10.12 -4.63
N GLY A 97 0.34 9.09 -5.00
CA GLY A 97 0.81 7.98 -5.81
C GLY A 97 0.71 8.29 -7.30
N VAL A 98 1.76 7.97 -8.05
CA VAL A 98 1.80 8.13 -9.50
C VAL A 98 1.90 6.76 -10.17
N PRO A 99 0.91 6.34 -10.98
CA PRO A 99 0.99 5.06 -11.67
C PRO A 99 2.18 4.99 -12.63
N LEU A 100 2.90 3.88 -12.58
CA LEU A 100 3.97 3.51 -13.50
C LEU A 100 3.61 2.17 -14.13
N GLU A 101 3.48 2.16 -15.45
CA GLU A 101 3.40 0.94 -16.24
C GLU A 101 4.74 0.67 -16.90
N GLY A 102 5.09 -0.61 -16.99
CA GLY A 102 6.35 -1.00 -17.58
C GLY A 102 6.32 -2.36 -18.25
N ARG A 103 7.18 -2.50 -19.24
CA ARG A 103 7.59 -3.78 -19.80
C ARG A 103 9.11 -3.84 -19.78
N VAL A 104 9.63 -4.93 -19.24
CA VAL A 104 11.07 -5.26 -19.24
C VAL A 104 11.27 -6.60 -19.91
N SER A 105 12.45 -6.82 -20.48
CA SER A 105 12.84 -8.12 -21.00
C SER A 105 14.26 -8.46 -20.53
N ASP A 106 14.52 -9.75 -20.34
CA ASP A 106 15.87 -10.26 -20.15
C ASP A 106 16.65 -10.26 -21.49
N LYS A 107 17.93 -10.65 -21.44
CA LYS A 107 18.77 -10.80 -22.65
C LYS A 107 18.37 -11.96 -23.55
N ARG A 108 17.42 -12.79 -23.13
CA ARG A 108 16.93 -13.96 -23.87
C ARG A 108 15.57 -13.70 -24.54
N GLY A 109 14.96 -12.55 -24.27
CA GLY A 109 13.67 -12.13 -24.81
C GLY A 109 12.46 -12.53 -23.95
N ASN A 110 12.67 -13.11 -22.77
CA ASN A 110 11.59 -13.32 -21.81
C ASN A 110 11.17 -11.96 -21.25
N SER A 111 9.86 -11.65 -21.25
CA SER A 111 9.38 -10.30 -20.91
C SER A 111 8.33 -10.31 -19.81
N ASN A 112 8.44 -9.36 -18.89
CA ASN A 112 7.46 -9.09 -17.84
C ASN A 112 6.77 -7.75 -18.11
N ARG A 113 5.45 -7.69 -17.89
CA ARG A 113 4.68 -6.44 -17.87
C ARG A 113 4.14 -6.23 -16.47
N PHE A 114 4.32 -5.03 -15.93
CA PHE A 114 3.87 -4.66 -14.60
C PHE A 114 3.14 -3.33 -14.59
N SER A 115 2.34 -3.12 -13.55
CA SER A 115 1.72 -1.85 -13.20
C SER A 115 1.90 -1.65 -11.69
N LEU A 116 2.53 -0.54 -11.31
CA LEU A 116 2.81 -0.20 -9.91
C LEU A 116 2.53 1.28 -9.66
N THR A 117 2.56 1.69 -8.40
CA THR A 117 2.37 3.11 -8.02
C THR A 117 3.63 3.63 -7.36
N LEU A 118 4.25 4.67 -7.92
CA LEU A 118 5.39 5.36 -7.33
C LEU A 118 4.91 6.34 -6.26
N TRP A 119 5.55 6.33 -5.10
CA TRP A 119 5.27 7.25 -4.01
C TRP A 119 6.51 8.07 -3.69
N ALA A 120 6.37 9.37 -3.53
CA ALA A 120 7.50 10.19 -3.10
C ALA A 120 7.95 9.79 -1.68
N ARG A 121 9.26 9.58 -1.51
CA ARG A 121 9.82 9.21 -0.20
C ARG A 121 9.77 10.38 0.78
N ASN A 122 9.09 10.16 1.89
CA ASN A 122 9.11 11.07 3.03
C ASN A 122 10.41 10.89 3.82
N GLN A 123 11.25 11.93 3.79
CA GLN A 123 12.57 11.95 4.43
C GLN A 123 12.53 12.24 5.93
N ASN A 124 11.43 12.79 6.43
CA ASN A 124 11.31 13.20 7.83
C ASN A 124 9.95 12.79 8.43
N PRO A 125 9.60 11.49 8.44
CA PRO A 125 8.35 11.03 9.04
C PRO A 125 8.41 11.15 10.57
N PRO A 126 7.28 11.50 11.23
CA PRO A 126 7.17 11.38 12.66
C PRO A 126 7.08 9.91 13.07
N THR A 127 7.35 9.65 14.34
CA THR A 127 6.93 8.41 15.00
C THR A 127 5.52 8.61 15.57
N LEU A 128 4.68 7.59 15.42
CA LEU A 128 3.26 7.63 15.76
C LEU A 128 2.90 6.33 16.49
N LEU A 129 1.92 6.41 17.39
CA LEU A 129 1.28 5.25 18.01
C LEU A 129 -0.23 5.34 17.81
N ILE A 130 -0.89 4.22 17.56
CA ILE A 130 -2.34 4.08 17.68
C ILE A 130 -2.68 4.24 19.17
N ASN A 131 -3.53 5.20 19.50
CA ASN A 131 -3.74 5.63 20.88
C ASN A 131 -5.14 5.33 21.42
N GLU A 132 -6.17 5.55 20.61
CA GLU A 132 -7.57 5.30 20.98
C GLU A 132 -8.36 4.84 19.74
N PHE A 133 -9.25 3.85 19.87
CA PHE A 133 -10.12 3.47 18.74
C PHE A 133 -11.49 2.91 19.16
N THR A 134 -12.46 2.94 18.23
CA THR A 134 -13.80 2.35 18.35
C THR A 134 -14.10 1.43 17.17
N THR A 135 -14.73 0.28 17.43
CA THR A 135 -15.02 -0.75 16.39
C THR A 135 -16.51 -1.06 16.20
N LYS A 136 -17.37 -0.50 17.07
CA LYS A 136 -18.81 -0.74 17.08
C LYS A 136 -19.55 0.59 17.01
N GLY A 137 -19.12 1.44 16.09
CA GLY A 137 -19.61 2.79 15.93
C GLY A 137 -21.10 2.87 15.60
N SER A 138 -21.64 4.07 15.77
CA SER A 138 -22.99 4.48 15.39
C SER A 138 -22.92 5.86 14.72
N ASP A 139 -24.02 6.36 14.17
CA ASP A 139 -24.05 7.68 13.52
C ASP A 139 -23.58 8.83 14.43
N ALA A 140 -23.84 8.71 15.73
CA ALA A 140 -23.42 9.68 16.74
C ALA A 140 -21.98 9.46 17.25
N ASN A 141 -21.46 8.24 17.12
CA ASN A 141 -20.12 7.86 17.57
C ASN A 141 -19.52 6.90 16.54
N PRO A 142 -19.03 7.40 15.39
CA PRO A 142 -18.50 6.55 14.33
C PRO A 142 -17.27 5.76 14.79
N ASP A 143 -16.89 4.75 14.00
CA ASP A 143 -15.59 4.11 14.14
C ASP A 143 -14.51 5.14 13.87
N ARG A 144 -13.64 5.31 14.85
CA ARG A 144 -12.55 6.28 14.85
C ARG A 144 -11.28 5.60 15.29
N VAL A 145 -10.17 6.07 14.76
CA VAL A 145 -8.83 5.70 15.17
C VAL A 145 -8.05 6.96 15.43
N GLU A 146 -7.50 7.08 16.63
CA GLU A 146 -6.62 8.14 17.02
C GLU A 146 -5.17 7.70 16.97
N LEU A 147 -4.31 8.58 16.47
CA LEU A 147 -2.87 8.45 16.54
C LEU A 147 -2.28 9.53 17.46
N LEU A 148 -1.37 9.12 18.34
CA LEU A 148 -0.52 10.00 19.14
C LEU A 148 0.82 10.24 18.42
N VAL A 149 1.16 11.50 18.20
CA VAL A 149 2.45 11.90 17.62
C VAL A 149 3.54 11.86 18.70
N THR A 150 4.47 10.91 18.60
CA THR A 150 5.54 10.73 19.60
C THR A 150 6.84 11.47 19.24
N SER A 151 7.01 11.89 17.99
CA SER A 151 8.08 12.80 17.55
C SER A 151 7.61 13.75 16.44
N ARG A 152 8.27 14.90 16.32
CA ARG A 152 8.01 15.88 15.26
C ARG A 152 8.37 15.31 13.89
N GLY A 153 7.54 15.57 12.87
CA GLY A 153 7.82 15.15 11.51
C GLY A 153 6.73 15.55 10.52
N ASN A 154 6.85 15.09 9.28
CA ASN A 154 5.89 15.24 8.20
C ASN A 154 5.05 13.97 8.05
N LEU A 155 3.72 14.06 8.02
CA LEU A 155 2.85 12.89 7.91
C LEU A 155 2.78 12.27 6.52
N ALA A 156 3.28 12.92 5.47
CA ALA A 156 3.01 12.53 4.10
C ALA A 156 3.31 11.06 3.81
N GLY A 157 2.32 10.38 3.23
CA GLY A 157 2.43 8.98 2.84
C GLY A 157 2.29 8.00 4.00
N ILE A 158 2.38 8.42 5.26
CA ILE A 158 2.03 7.50 6.36
C ILE A 158 0.62 6.99 6.09
N THR A 159 0.43 5.69 6.26
CA THR A 159 -0.82 5.03 5.90
C THR A 159 -1.33 4.21 7.07
N LEU A 160 -2.57 4.51 7.47
CA LEU A 160 -3.29 3.77 8.50
C LEU A 160 -4.24 2.79 7.80
N TYR A 161 -4.10 1.50 8.07
CA TYR A 161 -4.89 0.44 7.48
C TYR A 161 -5.83 -0.20 8.50
N ALA A 162 -7.06 -0.48 8.10
CA ALA A 162 -7.90 -1.50 8.71
C ALA A 162 -7.51 -2.87 8.11
N GLY A 163 -6.46 -3.47 8.66
CA GLY A 163 -5.71 -4.58 8.07
C GLY A 163 -4.24 -4.20 7.88
N ARG A 164 -3.66 -4.56 6.74
CA ARG A 164 -2.29 -4.19 6.30
C ARG A 164 -2.24 -3.98 4.80
N ASP A 165 -1.13 -3.46 4.30
CA ASP A 165 -0.91 -3.32 2.86
C ASP A 165 -1.24 -4.62 2.10
N GLY A 166 -1.95 -4.53 0.98
CA GLY A 166 -2.41 -5.68 0.18
C GLY A 166 -3.59 -6.50 0.76
N VAL A 167 -3.85 -6.47 2.06
CA VAL A 167 -4.99 -7.18 2.70
C VAL A 167 -5.63 -6.27 3.77
N TYR A 168 -6.50 -5.37 3.31
CA TYR A 168 -7.21 -4.39 4.15
C TYR A 168 -8.64 -4.17 3.67
N THR A 169 -9.51 -3.74 4.58
CA THR A 169 -10.90 -3.36 4.25
C THR A 169 -11.04 -1.87 3.94
N ASP A 170 -10.19 -1.04 4.54
CA ASP A 170 -10.14 0.41 4.32
C ASP A 170 -8.78 0.96 4.75
N ARG A 171 -8.44 2.18 4.32
CA ARG A 171 -7.21 2.86 4.72
C ARG A 171 -7.35 4.37 4.68
N TYR A 172 -6.37 5.05 5.27
CA TYR A 172 -6.18 6.49 5.15
C TYR A 172 -4.72 6.80 4.89
N ILE A 173 -4.45 7.56 3.82
CA ILE A 173 -3.11 8.03 3.46
C ILE A 173 -3.01 9.50 3.87
N PHE A 174 -2.06 9.82 4.76
CA PHE A 174 -1.89 11.18 5.23
C PHE A 174 -1.26 12.08 4.14
N ALA A 175 -1.82 13.27 4.00
CA ALA A 175 -1.30 14.33 3.14
C ALA A 175 -0.03 14.98 3.74
N ASP A 176 0.64 15.80 2.92
CA ASP A 176 1.77 16.63 3.34
C ASP A 176 1.37 17.62 4.45
N ARG A 177 1.76 17.30 5.68
CA ARG A 177 1.49 18.11 6.87
C ARG A 177 2.55 17.88 7.93
N MET A 178 3.14 18.96 8.42
CA MET A 178 4.02 18.94 9.58
C MET A 178 3.21 18.81 10.87
N VAL A 179 3.70 17.97 11.78
CA VAL A 179 3.13 17.76 13.12
C VAL A 179 4.20 17.87 14.19
N GLU A 180 3.77 18.29 15.38
CA GLU A 180 4.60 18.39 16.57
C GLU A 180 4.31 17.24 17.53
N ARG A 181 5.31 16.88 18.35
CA ARG A 181 5.16 15.85 19.39
C ARG A 181 4.02 16.22 20.35
N GLY A 182 3.21 15.22 20.71
CA GLY A 182 2.05 15.37 21.59
C GLY A 182 0.76 15.78 20.87
N ALA A 183 0.79 15.94 19.54
CA ALA A 183 -0.43 16.14 18.77
C ALA A 183 -1.21 14.82 18.64
N TYR A 184 -2.54 14.95 18.52
CA TYR A 184 -3.46 13.85 18.29
C TYR A 184 -4.09 13.98 16.89
N LEU A 185 -4.21 12.87 16.20
CA LEU A 185 -4.80 12.79 14.85
C LEU A 185 -5.94 11.79 14.89
N VAL A 186 -7.16 12.22 14.56
CA VAL A 186 -8.34 11.35 14.59
C VAL A 186 -8.82 11.10 13.17
N VAL A 187 -8.90 9.83 12.80
CA VAL A 187 -9.36 9.35 11.49
C VAL A 187 -10.65 8.58 11.65
N HIS A 188 -11.68 8.95 10.91
CA HIS A 188 -12.97 8.27 10.88
C HIS A 188 -12.97 7.15 9.85
N PHE A 189 -13.28 5.94 10.30
CA PHE A 189 -13.38 4.74 9.47
C PHE A 189 -14.80 4.35 9.12
N SER A 190 -15.82 4.91 9.79
CA SER A 190 -17.22 4.76 9.39
C SER A 190 -17.85 6.11 9.13
N LYS A 191 -18.96 6.11 8.39
CA LYS A 191 -19.83 7.28 8.26
C LYS A 191 -20.40 7.65 9.63
N GLY A 192 -20.65 8.93 9.82
CA GLY A 192 -21.27 9.50 11.01
C GLY A 192 -21.76 10.90 10.74
N THR A 193 -22.29 11.55 11.77
CA THR A 193 -22.69 12.96 11.71
C THR A 193 -21.45 13.80 11.38
N GLN A 194 -21.45 14.42 10.19
CA GLN A 194 -20.27 15.10 9.64
C GLN A 194 -19.92 16.32 10.49
N GLU A 195 -18.81 16.24 11.22
CA GLU A 195 -18.11 17.42 11.74
C GLU A 195 -17.24 18.01 10.61
N GLU A 196 -17.10 19.34 10.56
CA GLU A 196 -16.24 19.98 9.57
C GLU A 196 -14.76 19.62 9.81
N ASN A 197 -14.00 19.39 8.73
CA ASN A 197 -12.56 19.10 8.74
C ASN A 197 -12.11 17.77 9.38
N VAL A 198 -12.97 16.76 9.36
CA VAL A 198 -12.64 15.40 9.81
C VAL A 198 -11.73 14.68 8.80
N LEU A 199 -10.68 14.02 9.29
CA LEU A 199 -9.91 13.06 8.49
C LEU A 199 -10.75 11.79 8.35
N ALA A 200 -11.03 11.35 7.12
CA ALA A 200 -11.86 10.18 6.86
C ALA A 200 -11.13 9.21 5.95
N SER A 201 -11.22 7.91 6.25
CA SER A 201 -10.70 6.83 5.41
C SER A 201 -11.32 6.84 4.00
N GLU A 202 -10.67 6.17 3.06
CA GLU A 202 -11.04 6.19 1.64
C GLU A 202 -12.47 5.69 1.40
N LEU A 203 -12.88 4.61 2.08
CA LEU A 203 -14.17 3.95 1.84
C LEU A 203 -15.20 4.19 2.95
N GLN A 204 -14.76 4.62 4.12
CA GLN A 204 -15.54 4.68 5.35
C GLN A 204 -16.33 3.36 5.61
N ALA A 205 -15.66 2.22 5.42
CA ALA A 205 -16.28 0.89 5.46
C ALA A 205 -16.63 0.38 6.88
N GLY A 206 -16.15 1.07 7.91
CA GLY A 206 -16.17 0.62 9.30
C GLY A 206 -14.98 -0.28 9.64
N LEU A 207 -14.79 -0.53 10.93
CA LEU A 207 -13.82 -1.49 11.44
C LEU A 207 -14.50 -2.84 11.75
N GLY A 208 -13.71 -3.91 11.82
CA GLY A 208 -14.20 -5.22 12.25
C GLY A 208 -14.74 -5.16 13.68
N SER A 209 -16.05 -5.33 13.86
CA SER A 209 -16.69 -5.10 15.16
C SER A 209 -16.21 -6.01 16.28
N ASN A 210 -16.03 -7.30 15.97
CA ASN A 210 -15.66 -8.32 16.95
C ASN A 210 -14.18 -8.68 16.87
N ASN A 211 -13.65 -8.85 15.67
CA ASN A 211 -12.28 -9.25 15.41
C ASN A 211 -11.72 -8.31 14.35
N GLY A 212 -10.46 -7.89 14.51
CA GLY A 212 -9.80 -7.07 13.52
C GLY A 212 -8.39 -6.68 13.95
N CYS A 213 -7.72 -5.96 13.06
CA CYS A 213 -6.45 -5.33 13.34
C CYS A 213 -6.36 -3.98 12.64
N LEU A 214 -5.51 -3.12 13.19
CA LEU A 214 -5.06 -1.89 12.56
C LEU A 214 -3.55 -1.99 12.42
N SER A 215 -3.02 -1.45 11.32
CA SER A 215 -1.58 -1.28 11.16
C SER A 215 -1.28 0.12 10.62
N LEU A 216 -0.16 0.66 11.08
CA LEU A 216 0.34 1.95 10.65
C LEU A 216 1.64 1.73 9.90
N ALA A 217 1.70 2.12 8.64
CA ALA A 217 2.87 1.98 7.79
C ALA A 217 3.47 3.34 7.45
N ARG A 218 4.79 3.37 7.23
CA ARG A 218 5.54 4.59 6.86
C ARG A 218 5.15 5.16 5.48
N SER A 219 4.79 4.32 4.54
CA SER A 219 4.29 4.65 3.21
C SER A 219 3.20 3.64 2.78
N PRO A 220 2.37 3.93 1.76
CA PRO A 220 1.47 2.92 1.17
C PRO A 220 2.20 2.00 0.18
N GLU A 221 3.54 2.05 0.16
CA GLU A 221 4.35 1.19 -0.70
C GLU A 221 4.31 -0.24 -0.19
N TRP A 222 4.48 -1.17 -1.13
CA TRP A 222 4.58 -2.58 -0.81
C TRP A 222 5.74 -2.84 0.16
N GLU A 223 5.47 -3.64 1.19
CA GLU A 223 6.42 -3.95 2.28
C GLU A 223 6.98 -2.71 3.00
N SER A 224 6.23 -1.59 3.02
CA SER A 224 6.61 -0.44 3.82
C SER A 224 6.81 -0.83 5.29
N PRO A 225 7.87 -0.35 5.96
CA PRO A 225 8.05 -0.54 7.40
C PRO A 225 6.81 -0.14 8.19
N LEU A 226 6.42 -1.00 9.12
CA LEU A 226 5.36 -0.72 10.08
C LEU A 226 5.90 0.17 11.21
N LEU A 227 5.03 1.06 11.69
CA LEU A 227 5.29 2.00 12.77
C LEU A 227 4.62 1.56 14.07
N ASP A 228 3.41 1.02 13.98
CA ASP A 228 2.64 0.48 15.11
C ASP A 228 1.51 -0.43 14.58
N ALA A 229 0.97 -1.29 15.44
CA ALA A 229 -0.20 -2.10 15.14
C ALA A 229 -1.01 -2.44 16.40
N VAL A 230 -2.27 -2.82 16.20
CA VAL A 230 -3.11 -3.34 17.28
C VAL A 230 -4.04 -4.43 16.76
N VAL A 231 -4.29 -5.45 17.59
CA VAL A 231 -5.16 -6.58 17.29
C VAL A 231 -6.22 -6.74 18.38
N TRP A 232 -7.48 -6.96 17.98
CA TRP A 232 -8.58 -7.25 18.90
C TRP A 232 -9.39 -8.46 18.43
N GLY A 233 -10.06 -9.11 19.37
CA GLY A 233 -10.85 -10.31 19.14
C GLY A 233 -11.92 -10.51 20.21
N ASN A 234 -12.98 -11.23 19.88
CA ASN A 234 -14.09 -11.50 20.79
C ASN A 234 -13.86 -12.73 21.72
N HIS A 235 -12.76 -13.46 21.52
CA HIS A 235 -12.34 -14.66 22.27
C HIS A 235 -13.39 -15.79 22.34
N THR A 236 -14.40 -15.75 21.47
CA THR A 236 -15.43 -16.80 21.34
C THR A 236 -15.32 -17.56 20.03
N THR A 237 -14.72 -16.93 19.01
CA THR A 237 -14.46 -17.55 17.72
C THR A 237 -13.32 -18.57 17.84
N THR A 238 -13.45 -19.72 17.17
CA THR A 238 -12.47 -20.82 17.23
C THR A 238 -11.78 -21.13 15.91
N THR A 239 -12.27 -20.59 14.80
CA THR A 239 -11.68 -20.78 13.46
C THR A 239 -10.56 -19.77 13.21
N HIS A 240 -9.57 -20.15 12.38
CA HIS A 240 -8.44 -19.30 11.97
C HIS A 240 -7.74 -18.64 13.18
N ASP A 241 -7.23 -19.47 14.10
CA ASP A 241 -6.58 -19.03 15.35
C ASP A 241 -7.44 -18.12 16.25
N GLY A 242 -8.77 -18.26 16.10
CA GLY A 242 -9.80 -17.53 16.82
C GLY A 242 -10.18 -16.18 16.22
N PHE A 243 -9.69 -15.86 15.02
CA PHE A 243 -10.02 -14.61 14.32
C PHE A 243 -11.21 -14.70 13.38
N GLY A 244 -11.63 -15.91 13.00
CA GLY A 244 -12.84 -16.13 12.20
C GLY A 244 -12.68 -16.00 10.69
N SER A 245 -11.58 -15.42 10.20
CA SER A 245 -11.27 -15.33 8.77
C SER A 245 -9.79 -15.59 8.52
N GLU A 246 -9.49 -16.12 7.33
CA GLU A 246 -8.13 -16.38 6.86
C GLU A 246 -7.34 -15.07 6.67
N ASP A 247 -7.97 -14.04 6.09
CA ASP A 247 -7.34 -12.73 5.87
C ASP A 247 -6.88 -12.09 7.19
N LEU A 248 -7.70 -12.12 8.24
CA LEU A 248 -7.32 -11.57 9.54
C LEU A 248 -6.22 -12.40 10.20
N ALA A 249 -6.29 -13.74 10.14
CA ALA A 249 -5.23 -14.59 10.68
C ALA A 249 -3.89 -14.39 9.93
N SER A 250 -3.94 -14.17 8.61
CA SER A 250 -2.78 -13.80 7.78
C SER A 250 -2.20 -12.46 8.21
N ASN A 251 -3.05 -11.44 8.42
CA ASN A 251 -2.63 -10.13 8.91
C ASN A 251 -1.96 -10.21 10.29
N VAL A 252 -2.55 -10.92 11.25
CA VAL A 252 -1.97 -11.08 12.60
C VAL A 252 -0.64 -11.84 12.53
N SER A 253 -0.55 -12.88 11.70
CA SER A 253 0.70 -13.59 11.46
C SER A 253 1.79 -12.67 10.91
N PHE A 254 1.44 -11.81 9.95
CA PHE A 254 2.35 -10.81 9.39
C PHE A 254 2.83 -9.82 10.46
N LEU A 255 1.92 -9.28 11.27
CA LEU A 255 2.26 -8.35 12.36
C LEU A 255 3.22 -8.98 13.37
N ALA A 256 2.99 -10.26 13.72
CA ALA A 256 3.87 -10.98 14.63
C ALA A 256 5.25 -11.25 14.03
N GLN A 257 5.33 -11.62 12.75
CA GLN A 257 6.61 -11.78 12.04
C GLN A 257 7.43 -10.49 11.99
N HIS A 258 6.77 -9.33 12.01
CA HIS A 258 7.40 -8.00 11.99
C HIS A 258 7.57 -7.38 13.40
N ASN A 259 7.36 -8.18 14.46
CA ASN A 259 7.45 -7.75 15.86
C ASN A 259 6.53 -6.56 16.22
N GLN A 260 5.39 -6.44 15.53
CA GLN A 260 4.36 -5.42 15.79
C GLN A 260 3.19 -5.96 16.64
N TRP A 261 3.18 -7.27 16.89
CA TRP A 261 2.26 -7.90 17.83
C TRP A 261 2.88 -9.19 18.38
N ASN A 262 2.71 -9.46 19.67
CA ASN A 262 3.43 -10.57 20.33
C ASN A 262 2.70 -11.92 20.33
N SER A 263 1.51 -12.00 19.73
CA SER A 263 0.69 -13.21 19.71
C SER A 263 0.19 -13.55 18.30
N LEU A 264 0.17 -14.84 17.97
CA LEU A 264 -0.44 -15.34 16.73
C LEU A 264 -1.92 -15.68 16.88
N LYS A 265 -2.43 -15.75 18.11
CA LYS A 265 -3.79 -16.21 18.40
C LYS A 265 -4.65 -15.13 19.04
N SER A 266 -5.96 -15.26 18.86
CA SER A 266 -6.95 -14.32 19.37
C SER A 266 -6.91 -14.14 20.90
N GLU A 267 -6.51 -15.14 21.68
CA GLU A 267 -6.42 -15.02 23.14
C GLU A 267 -5.34 -14.02 23.60
N GLY A 268 -4.36 -13.74 22.73
CA GLY A 268 -3.36 -12.68 22.92
C GLY A 268 -3.75 -11.33 22.30
N SER A 269 -4.96 -11.21 21.76
CA SER A 269 -5.53 -9.94 21.30
C SER A 269 -6.33 -9.24 22.40
N ILE A 270 -6.64 -7.96 22.21
CA ILE A 270 -7.51 -7.23 23.14
C ILE A 270 -8.92 -7.82 23.07
N ASP A 271 -9.51 -8.13 24.23
CA ASP A 271 -10.89 -8.62 24.30
C ASP A 271 -11.88 -7.52 23.90
N SER A 272 -12.58 -7.70 22.78
CA SER A 272 -13.53 -6.73 22.24
C SER A 272 -14.95 -6.87 22.80
N THR A 273 -15.23 -7.88 23.64
CA THR A 273 -16.60 -8.18 24.11
C THR A 273 -17.25 -7.00 24.81
N GLN A 274 -16.48 -6.23 25.58
CA GLN A 274 -16.97 -5.09 26.37
C GLN A 274 -16.98 -3.74 25.62
N SER A 275 -16.44 -3.69 24.39
CA SER A 275 -16.44 -2.46 23.59
C SER A 275 -17.84 -2.17 23.04
N THR A 276 -18.13 -0.88 22.84
CA THR A 276 -19.40 -0.38 22.27
C THR A 276 -19.13 0.92 21.52
N ALA A 277 -20.14 1.50 20.86
CA ALA A 277 -20.06 2.84 20.29
C ALA A 277 -19.59 3.92 21.28
N THR A 278 -19.79 3.70 22.59
CA THR A 278 -19.46 4.66 23.66
C THR A 278 -18.34 4.18 24.58
N ARG A 279 -17.68 3.07 24.25
CA ARG A 279 -16.55 2.50 24.99
C ARG A 279 -15.44 2.18 24.00
N SER A 280 -14.44 3.04 23.96
CA SER A 280 -13.25 2.92 23.12
C SER A 280 -12.20 2.03 23.78
N PHE A 281 -11.29 1.54 22.95
CA PHE A 281 -10.03 0.94 23.38
C PHE A 281 -9.00 2.05 23.51
N CYS A 282 -8.33 2.14 24.65
CA CYS A 282 -7.33 3.16 24.96
C CYS A 282 -5.98 2.50 25.26
N ARG A 283 -4.91 3.04 24.70
CA ARG A 283 -3.54 2.68 25.05
C ARG A 283 -3.14 3.35 26.37
N GLU A 284 -2.46 2.62 27.24
CA GLU A 284 -2.07 3.08 28.57
C GLU A 284 -0.76 3.89 28.51
N GLY A 285 -0.86 5.20 28.70
CA GLY A 285 0.29 6.08 28.91
C GLY A 285 1.32 6.07 27.77
N GLY A 286 0.88 5.83 26.53
CA GLY A 286 1.75 5.73 25.35
C GLY A 286 2.77 4.58 25.42
N LYS A 287 2.54 3.57 26.27
CA LYS A 287 3.37 2.37 26.33
C LYS A 287 3.13 1.51 25.10
N ASP A 288 4.21 0.91 24.60
CA ASP A 288 4.14 -0.01 23.48
C ASP A 288 5.07 -1.21 23.72
N THR A 289 4.46 -2.30 24.15
CA THR A 289 5.05 -3.63 24.31
C THR A 289 4.58 -4.59 23.22
N ASN A 290 3.87 -4.07 22.20
CA ASN A 290 3.27 -4.82 21.10
C ASN A 290 2.31 -5.91 21.60
N SER A 291 1.51 -5.61 22.61
CA SER A 291 0.65 -6.59 23.25
C SER A 291 -0.65 -6.02 23.78
N LYS A 292 -1.59 -6.91 24.12
CA LYS A 292 -2.88 -6.51 24.71
C LYS A 292 -2.74 -5.81 26.07
N GLU A 293 -1.62 -6.03 26.78
CA GLU A 293 -1.36 -5.44 28.09
C GLU A 293 -1.17 -3.91 28.03
N ASP A 294 -0.89 -3.37 26.84
CA ASP A 294 -0.83 -1.91 26.63
C ASP A 294 -2.22 -1.26 26.61
N TRP A 295 -3.30 -2.04 26.65
CA TRP A 295 -4.64 -1.56 26.32
C TRP A 295 -5.68 -1.82 27.42
N TYR A 296 -6.67 -0.94 27.47
CA TYR A 296 -7.86 -1.11 28.29
C TYR A 296 -9.10 -0.57 27.56
N ILE A 297 -10.29 -0.97 28.01
CA ILE A 297 -11.55 -0.41 27.53
C ILE A 297 -11.97 0.72 28.45
N CYS A 298 -12.23 1.89 27.86
CA CYS A 298 -12.68 3.06 28.59
C CYS A 298 -14.14 2.91 29.05
N ALA A 299 -14.49 3.57 30.15
CA ALA A 299 -15.86 3.60 30.66
C ALA A 299 -16.83 4.27 29.67
N THR A 300 -18.12 3.99 29.83
CA THR A 300 -19.17 4.50 28.95
C THR A 300 -19.15 6.03 28.86
N LYS A 301 -19.04 6.57 27.64
CA LYS A 301 -18.99 8.00 27.30
C LYS A 301 -17.75 8.75 27.82
N GLU A 302 -16.67 8.02 28.09
CA GLU A 302 -15.40 8.61 28.54
C GLU A 302 -14.32 8.57 27.45
N ALA A 303 -14.70 8.34 26.18
CA ALA A 303 -13.81 8.44 25.03
C ALA A 303 -13.24 9.86 24.87
N THR A 304 -11.97 9.97 24.49
CA THR A 304 -11.14 11.19 24.64
C THR A 304 -10.45 11.63 23.36
N PHE A 305 -10.96 11.20 22.20
CA PHE A 305 -10.49 11.61 20.88
C PHE A 305 -10.13 13.11 20.78
N GLY A 306 -8.88 13.40 20.42
CA GLY A 306 -8.26 14.72 20.33
C GLY A 306 -7.47 15.13 21.59
N SER A 307 -7.40 14.29 22.62
CA SER A 307 -6.82 14.64 23.93
C SER A 307 -6.24 13.42 24.66
N GLU A 308 -5.72 13.63 25.88
CA GLU A 308 -5.18 12.55 26.70
C GLU A 308 -6.24 11.50 27.05
N ASN A 309 -5.86 10.22 26.99
CA ASN A 309 -6.75 9.10 27.27
C ASN A 309 -7.37 9.18 28.67
N SER A 310 -8.67 8.95 28.78
CA SER A 310 -9.34 8.90 30.09
C SER A 310 -8.86 7.73 30.94
N ASP A 311 -8.52 8.02 32.21
CA ASP A 311 -8.14 7.00 33.21
C ASP A 311 -9.31 6.14 33.70
N LYS A 312 -10.55 6.50 33.36
CA LYS A 312 -11.75 5.77 33.83
C LYS A 312 -11.95 4.50 33.00
N ARG A 313 -11.63 3.36 33.59
CA ARG A 313 -11.75 2.05 32.96
C ARG A 313 -13.15 1.47 33.12
N HIS A 314 -13.61 0.73 32.12
CA HIS A 314 -14.81 -0.10 32.25
C HIS A 314 -14.52 -1.27 33.20
N THR A 315 -15.39 -1.46 34.18
CA THR A 315 -15.42 -2.65 35.05
C THR A 315 -16.69 -3.45 34.72
N PRO A 316 -16.58 -4.73 34.32
CA PRO A 316 -17.73 -5.59 34.02
C PRO A 316 -18.75 -5.70 35.15
#